data_AF-A0A8S8YIU1-F1
#
_entry.id   AF-A0A8S8YIU1-F1
#
_cell.length_a   1.000
_cell.length_b   1.000
_cell.length_c   1.000
_cell.angle_alpha   90.00
_cell.angle_beta   90.00
_cell.angle_gamma   90.00
#
_symmetry.space_group_name_H-M   'P 1'
#
loop_
_entity.id
_entity.type
_entity.pdbx_description
1 polymer ?
#
loop_
_entity_poly.entity_id
_entity_poly.type
_entity_poly.pdbx_seq_one_letter_code
_entity_poly.pdbx_strand_id
1 'polypeptide(L)'
;MMVFGILICGLGIGWIPYLRPEPFLLGLIPMTFIALGNGLFQPTQNTLLTLEAKSTSLDLGRVMGAQEGYGAMARIIGPIVAAFVWAETVDSPGKWDYHTVFRLSFMLAIVAVISQLALRLSHHGEEE
;
A
#
# COMPACT_ATOMS: atom_id res chain seq x y z
N MET A 1 3.61 -10.93 -8.60
CA MET A 1 2.84 -11.08 -7.35
C MET A 1 2.80 -9.79 -6.53
N MET A 2 3.94 -9.20 -6.16
CA MET A 2 3.96 -7.95 -5.37
C MET A 2 3.18 -6.78 -5.98
N VAL A 3 3.43 -6.44 -7.26
CA VAL A 3 2.70 -5.36 -7.96
C VAL A 3 1.18 -5.60 -7.97
N PHE A 4 0.78 -6.84 -8.24
CA PHE A 4 -0.63 -7.23 -8.28
C PHE A 4 -1.29 -7.13 -6.89
N GLY A 5 -0.59 -7.56 -5.84
CA GLY A 5 -1.05 -7.42 -4.45
C GLY A 5 -1.23 -5.96 -4.02
N ILE A 6 -0.30 -5.07 -4.39
CA ILE A 6 -0.40 -3.64 -4.10
C ILE A 6 -1.58 -3.01 -4.86
N LEU A 7 -1.75 -3.33 -6.14
CA LEU A 7 -2.88 -2.82 -6.95
C LEU A 7 -4.23 -3.26 -6.37
N ILE A 8 -4.37 -4.54 -5.99
CA ILE A 8 -5.60 -5.06 -5.39
C ILE A 8 -5.90 -4.39 -4.05
N CYS A 9 -4.89 -4.23 -3.18
CA CYS A 9 -5.06 -3.54 -1.91
C CYS A 9 -5.49 -2.09 -2.12
N GLY A 10 -4.83 -1.38 -3.04
CA GLY A 10 -5.17 -0.01 -3.41
C GLY A 10 -6.59 0.12 -3.94
N LEU A 11 -7.01 -0.76 -4.85
CA LEU A 11 -8.38 -0.79 -5.38
C LEU A 11 -9.41 -1.00 -4.26
N GLY A 12 -9.12 -1.90 -3.31
CA GLY A 12 -9.96 -2.11 -2.14
C GLY A 12 -10.17 -0.84 -1.33
N ILE A 13 -9.08 -0.12 -1.00
CA ILE A 13 -9.15 1.15 -0.23
C ILE A 13 -9.87 2.25 -1.02
N GLY A 14 -9.55 2.40 -2.32
CA GLY A 14 -10.15 3.42 -3.17
C GLY A 14 -11.64 3.20 -3.44
N TRP A 15 -12.14 1.97 -3.30
CA TRP A 15 -13.56 1.63 -3.49
C TRP A 15 -14.41 2.01 -2.27
N ILE A 16 -13.88 1.92 -1.04
CA ILE A 16 -14.61 2.16 0.22
C ILE A 16 -15.59 3.35 0.18
N PRO A 17 -15.21 4.57 -0.24
CA PRO A 17 -16.08 5.74 -0.11
C PRO A 17 -17.28 5.73 -1.05
N TYR A 18 -17.27 4.89 -2.10
CA TYR A 18 -18.36 4.80 -3.08
C TYR A 18 -19.46 3.83 -2.67
N LEU A 19 -19.29 3.13 -1.54
CA LEU A 19 -20.33 2.27 -0.97
C LEU A 19 -21.40 3.16 -0.33
N ARG A 20 -22.56 3.24 -1.00
CA ARG A 20 -23.78 3.78 -0.40
C ARG A 20 -24.34 2.79 0.61
N PRO A 21 -25.17 3.23 1.58
CA PRO A 21 -25.66 2.37 2.66
C PRO A 21 -26.67 1.34 2.13
N GLU A 22 -26.16 0.28 1.51
CA GLU A 22 -26.87 -0.92 1.07
C GLU A 22 -25.94 -2.13 1.35
N PRO A 23 -26.51 -3.32 1.55
CA PRO A 23 -26.25 -4.22 2.68
C PRO A 23 -24.78 -4.46 3.04
N PHE A 24 -24.49 -4.67 4.33
CA PHE A 24 -23.17 -5.01 4.89
C PHE A 24 -22.31 -5.95 4.03
N LEU A 25 -22.96 -6.90 3.34
CA LEU A 25 -22.33 -7.84 2.42
C LEU A 25 -21.53 -7.17 1.28
N LEU A 26 -21.97 -6.02 0.77
CA LEU A 26 -21.24 -5.24 -0.25
C LEU A 26 -19.97 -4.61 0.31
N GLY A 27 -19.95 -4.26 1.60
CA GLY A 27 -18.77 -3.78 2.30
C GLY A 27 -17.67 -4.83 2.48
N LEU A 28 -18.01 -6.12 2.44
CA LEU A 28 -17.04 -7.21 2.57
C LEU A 28 -16.14 -7.36 1.34
N ILE A 29 -16.61 -6.94 0.16
CA ILE A 29 -15.86 -7.02 -1.09
C ILE A 29 -14.55 -6.20 -1.02
N PRO A 30 -14.57 -4.89 -0.72
CA PRO A 30 -13.35 -4.10 -0.59
C PRO A 30 -12.46 -4.56 0.56
N MET A 31 -13.02 -5.03 1.68
CA MET A 31 -12.24 -5.62 2.76
C MET A 31 -11.50 -6.89 2.31
N THR A 32 -12.15 -7.71 1.47
CA THR A 32 -11.53 -8.91 0.88
C THR A 32 -10.41 -8.53 -0.06
N PHE A 33 -10.58 -7.48 -0.88
CA PHE A 33 -9.49 -6.96 -1.71
C PHE A 33 -8.29 -6.48 -0.86
N ILE A 34 -8.53 -5.75 0.23
CA ILE A 34 -7.46 -5.32 1.14
C ILE A 34 -6.74 -6.53 1.74
N ALA A 35 -7.48 -7.50 2.27
CA ALA A 35 -6.93 -8.69 2.89
C ALA A 35 -6.15 -9.56 1.90
N LEU A 36 -6.69 -9.77 0.70
CA LEU A 36 -6.05 -10.53 -0.37
C LEU A 36 -4.79 -9.81 -0.87
N GLY A 37 -4.85 -8.49 -1.02
CA GLY A 37 -3.69 -7.67 -1.38
C GLY A 37 -2.55 -7.84 -0.38
N ASN A 38 -2.83 -7.65 0.92
CA ASN A 38 -1.87 -7.86 2.01
C ASN A 38 -1.29 -9.28 1.99
N GLY A 39 -2.15 -10.30 1.83
CA GLY A 39 -1.75 -11.70 1.74
C GLY A 39 -0.84 -12.02 0.54
N LEU A 40 -0.88 -11.23 -0.53
CA LEU A 40 0.00 -11.39 -1.69
C LEU A 40 1.32 -10.61 -1.54
N PHE A 41 1.26 -9.31 -1.24
CA PHE A 41 2.46 -8.47 -1.31
C PHE A 41 3.37 -8.62 -0.08
N GLN A 42 2.82 -8.85 1.12
CA GLN A 42 3.60 -8.91 2.35
C GLN A 42 4.57 -10.12 2.38
N PRO A 43 4.13 -11.38 2.11
CA PRO A 43 5.07 -12.49 2.05
C PRO A 43 6.05 -12.35 0.88
N THR A 44 5.59 -11.83 -0.28
CA THR A 44 6.47 -11.60 -1.43
C THR A 44 7.61 -10.62 -1.08
N GLN A 45 7.30 -9.53 -0.37
CA GLN A 45 8.28 -8.53 0.03
C GLN A 45 9.32 -9.13 0.98
N ASN A 46 8.89 -9.88 2.00
CA ASN A 46 9.79 -10.52 2.96
C ASN A 46 10.71 -11.55 2.28
N THR A 47 10.20 -12.33 1.33
CA THR A 47 11.01 -13.26 0.55
C THR A 47 12.05 -12.53 -0.29
N LEU A 48 11.68 -11.46 -1.01
CA LEU A 48 12.62 -10.69 -1.83
C LEU A 48 13.75 -10.08 -1.01
N LEU A 49 13.42 -9.46 0.13
CA LEU A 49 14.43 -8.91 1.04
C LEU A 49 15.34 -9.99 1.64
N THR A 50 14.81 -11.17 1.94
CA THR A 50 15.61 -12.29 2.47
C THR A 50 16.56 -12.84 1.41
N LEU A 51 16.11 -12.96 0.16
CA LEU A 51 16.94 -13.38 -0.97
C LEU A 51 18.06 -12.36 -1.22
N GLU A 52 17.73 -11.07 -1.23
CA GLU A 52 18.68 -9.99 -1.44
C GLU A 52 19.71 -9.87 -0.31
N ALA A 53 19.28 -10.02 0.94
CA ALA A 53 20.20 -10.05 2.08
C ALA A 53 21.21 -11.21 1.94
N LYS A 54 20.74 -12.36 1.44
CA LYS A 54 21.58 -13.54 1.24
C LYS A 54 22.54 -13.39 0.05
N SER A 55 22.11 -12.81 -1.08
CA SER A 55 22.97 -12.56 -2.25
C SER A 55 24.07 -11.54 -1.93
N THR A 56 23.72 -10.49 -1.19
CA THR A 56 24.64 -9.38 -0.87
C THR A 56 25.41 -9.62 0.44
N SER A 57 25.29 -10.81 1.05
CA SER A 57 25.94 -11.19 2.32
C SER A 57 25.67 -10.23 3.50
N LEU A 58 24.53 -9.54 3.46
CA LEU A 58 24.08 -8.65 4.51
C LEU A 58 23.47 -9.45 5.67
N ASP A 59 23.59 -8.91 6.88
CA ASP A 59 22.91 -9.48 8.04
C ASP A 59 21.38 -9.38 7.87
N LEU A 60 20.74 -10.54 7.75
CA LEU A 60 19.30 -10.67 7.60
C LEU A 60 18.56 -9.97 8.75
N GLY A 61 19.07 -10.05 9.98
CA GLY A 61 18.47 -9.42 11.14
C GLY A 61 18.44 -7.90 11.02
N ARG A 62 19.51 -7.31 10.47
CA ARG A 62 19.59 -5.87 10.20
C ARG A 62 18.64 -5.43 9.08
N VAL A 63 18.54 -6.19 8.00
CA VAL A 63 17.67 -5.88 6.86
C VAL A 63 16.19 -5.98 7.25
N MET A 64 15.80 -7.08 7.90
CA MET A 64 14.43 -7.29 8.39
C MET A 64 14.08 -6.29 9.49
N GLY A 65 15.00 -6.00 10.40
CA GLY A 65 14.80 -4.99 11.45
C GLY A 65 14.57 -3.59 10.88
N ALA A 66 15.29 -3.21 9.83
CA ALA A 66 15.05 -1.96 9.12
C ALA A 66 13.67 -1.94 8.44
N GLN A 67 13.28 -3.04 7.77
CA GLN A 67 11.97 -3.15 7.13
C GLN A 67 10.83 -2.99 8.14
N GLU A 68 10.89 -3.68 9.28
CA GLU A 68 9.86 -3.59 10.31
C GLU A 68 9.82 -2.20 10.95
N GLY A 69 10.98 -1.55 11.09
CA GLY A 69 11.09 -0.15 11.52
C GLY A 69 10.38 0.82 10.57
N TYR A 70 10.62 0.71 9.26
CA TYR A 70 9.90 1.51 8.27
C TYR A 70 8.40 1.21 8.27
N GLY A 71 8.01 -0.05 8.43
CA GLY A 71 6.61 -0.46 8.56
C GLY A 71 5.93 0.14 9.81
N ALA A 72 6.62 0.19 10.94
CA ALA A 72 6.12 0.82 12.16
C ALA A 72 5.94 2.34 12.00
N MET A 73 6.91 3.01 11.36
CA MET A 73 6.78 4.44 11.06
C MET A 73 5.61 4.72 10.11
N ALA A 74 5.44 3.91 9.06
CA ALA A 74 4.31 4.05 8.13
C ALA A 74 2.95 3.90 8.84
N ARG A 75 2.86 3.01 9.83
CA ARG A 75 1.65 2.84 10.67
C ARG A 75 1.34 4.02 11.58
N ILE A 76 2.30 4.90 11.86
CA ILE A 76 2.10 6.14 12.62
C ILE A 76 1.79 7.29 11.66
N ILE A 77 2.61 7.47 10.63
CA ILE A 77 2.50 8.59 9.69
C ILE A 77 1.19 8.49 8.89
N GLY A 78 0.81 7.29 8.45
CA GLY A 78 -0.40 7.06 7.64
C GLY A 78 -1.68 7.61 8.30
N PRO A 79 -2.04 7.17 9.52
CA PRO A 79 -3.21 7.69 10.23
C PRO A 79 -3.15 9.19 10.52
N ILE A 80 -1.98 9.74 10.84
CA ILE A 80 -1.82 11.18 11.10
C ILE A 80 -2.13 11.98 9.83
N VAL A 81 -1.52 11.62 8.70
CA VAL A 81 -1.76 12.27 7.40
C VAL A 81 -3.22 12.11 6.98
N ALA A 82 -3.79 10.91 7.13
CA ALA A 82 -5.19 10.65 6.80
C ALA A 82 -6.15 11.49 7.66
N ALA A 83 -5.87 11.66 8.95
CA ALA A 83 -6.69 12.47 9.85
C ALA A 83 -6.67 13.96 9.48
N PHE A 84 -5.50 14.51 9.13
CA PHE A 84 -5.41 15.90 8.67
C PHE A 84 -6.17 16.13 7.36
N VAL A 85 -6.01 15.23 6.38
CA VAL A 85 -6.72 15.33 5.10
C VAL A 85 -8.22 15.16 5.32
N TRP A 86 -8.64 14.24 6.20
CA TRP A 86 -10.05 14.07 6.55
C TRP A 86 -10.64 15.33 7.18
N ALA A 87 -9.97 15.90 8.18
CA ALA A 87 -10.45 17.08 8.91
C ALA A 87 -10.70 18.28 7.98
N GLU A 88 -9.86 18.46 6.96
CA GLU A 88 -10.02 19.53 5.97
C GLU A 88 -11.11 19.24 4.92
N THR A 89 -11.34 17.96 4.60
CA THR A 89 -12.20 17.56 3.47
C THR A 89 -13.61 17.15 3.86
N VAL A 90 -13.87 16.88 5.15
CA VAL A 90 -15.17 16.40 5.63
C VAL A 90 -16.28 17.46 5.53
N ASP A 91 -15.95 18.74 5.73
CA ASP A 91 -16.94 19.83 5.75
C ASP A 91 -16.95 20.67 4.45
N SER A 92 -16.18 20.28 3.43
CA SER A 92 -16.08 21.02 2.17
C SER A 92 -17.19 20.64 1.18
N PRO A 93 -18.15 21.54 0.85
CA PRO A 93 -19.26 21.25 -0.07
C PRO A 93 -18.87 21.21 -1.57
N GLY A 94 -17.57 21.09 -1.88
CA GLY A 94 -17.01 21.16 -3.24
C GLY A 94 -16.65 19.80 -3.86
N LYS A 95 -15.79 19.80 -4.91
CA LYS A 95 -15.24 18.58 -5.55
C LYS A 95 -14.31 17.76 -4.64
N TRP A 96 -13.84 18.37 -3.55
CA TRP A 96 -12.96 17.79 -2.54
C TRP A 96 -13.80 17.45 -1.31
N ASP A 97 -14.40 16.26 -1.37
CA ASP A 97 -15.31 15.71 -0.37
C ASP A 97 -14.60 14.59 0.43
N TYR A 98 -15.29 13.90 1.33
CA TYR A 98 -14.77 12.79 2.15
C TYR A 98 -14.07 11.68 1.32
N HIS A 99 -14.42 11.55 0.04
CA HIS A 99 -13.79 10.67 -0.94
C HIS A 99 -12.28 10.94 -1.13
N THR A 100 -11.81 12.16 -0.82
CA THR A 100 -10.44 12.61 -1.08
C THR A 100 -9.39 11.79 -0.33
N VAL A 101 -9.65 11.44 0.93
CA VAL A 101 -8.72 10.65 1.76
C VAL A 101 -8.46 9.26 1.15
N PHE A 102 -9.51 8.65 0.63
CA PHE A 102 -9.43 7.33 -0.01
C PHE A 102 -8.78 7.40 -1.40
N ARG A 103 -9.07 8.44 -2.18
CA ARG A 103 -8.38 8.70 -3.45
C ARG A 103 -6.88 8.94 -3.27
N LEU A 104 -6.51 9.69 -2.23
CA LEU A 104 -5.12 9.92 -1.84
C LEU A 104 -4.43 8.60 -1.47
N SER A 105 -5.10 7.76 -0.67
CA SER A 105 -4.58 6.44 -0.30
C SER A 105 -4.38 5.54 -1.52
N PHE A 106 -5.32 5.56 -2.47
CA PHE A 106 -5.18 4.86 -3.75
C PHE A 106 -4.02 5.41 -4.58
N MET A 107 -3.85 6.74 -4.63
CA MET A 107 -2.74 7.38 -5.34
C MET A 107 -1.38 6.97 -4.76
N LEU A 108 -1.26 6.86 -3.42
CA LEU A 108 -0.05 6.34 -2.77
C LEU A 108 0.23 4.88 -3.16
N ALA A 109 -0.81 4.05 -3.32
CA ALA A 109 -0.65 2.69 -3.82
C ALA A 109 -0.14 2.67 -5.28
N ILE A 110 -0.59 3.60 -6.13
CA ILE A 110 -0.06 3.75 -7.50
C ILE A 110 1.40 4.18 -7.48
N VAL A 111 1.79 5.13 -6.61
CA VAL A 111 3.21 5.51 -6.44
C VAL A 111 4.05 4.29 -6.02
N ALA A 112 3.56 3.48 -5.08
CA ALA A 112 4.25 2.25 -4.68
C ALA A 112 4.41 1.25 -5.83
N VAL A 113 3.41 1.12 -6.71
CA VAL A 113 3.50 0.29 -7.93
C VAL A 113 4.55 0.84 -8.88
N ILE A 114 4.57 2.15 -9.13
CA ILE A 114 5.57 2.78 -9.99
C ILE A 114 6.98 2.56 -9.45
N SER A 115 7.19 2.78 -8.14
CA SER A 115 8.48 2.52 -7.49
C SER A 115 8.90 1.06 -7.61
N GLN A 116 7.96 0.12 -7.45
CA GLN A 116 8.25 -1.31 -7.59
C GLN A 116 8.62 -1.71 -9.03
N LEU A 117 8.01 -1.06 -10.03
CA LEU A 117 8.34 -1.27 -11.43
C LEU A 117 9.70 -0.65 -11.78
N ALA A 118 9.97 0.56 -11.30
CA ALA A 118 11.26 1.23 -11.50
C ALA A 118 12.42 0.40 -10.94
N LEU A 119 12.28 -0.16 -9.73
CA LEU A 119 13.29 -1.05 -9.14
C LEU A 119 13.52 -2.32 -9.97
N ARG A 120 12.47 -2.90 -10.56
CA ARG A 120 12.61 -4.08 -11.44
C ARG A 120 13.34 -3.77 -12.73
N LEU A 121 13.09 -2.59 -13.31
CA LEU A 121 13.76 -2.14 -14.53
C LEU A 121 15.25 -1.86 -14.29
N SER A 122 15.60 -1.22 -13.17
CA SER A 122 17.00 -0.98 -12.81
C SER A 122 17.81 -2.27 -12.66
N HIS A 123 17.25 -3.31 -12.04
CA HIS A 123 17.95 -4.59 -11.88
C HIS A 123 18.17 -5.33 -13.21
N HIS A 124 17.30 -5.15 -14.21
CA HIS A 124 17.50 -5.77 -15.53
C HIS A 124 18.58 -5.06 -16.36
N GLY A 125 18.81 -3.76 -16.13
CA GLY A 125 19.83 -2.99 -16.84
C GLY A 125 21.27 -3.21 -16.33
N GLU A 126 21.45 -3.87 -15.19
CA GLU A 126 22.77 -4.25 -14.66
C GLU A 126 23.21 -5.66 -15.11
N GLU A 127 22.31 -6.44 -15.75
CA GLU A 127 22.58 -7.79 -16.28
C GLU A 127 22.90 -7.80 -17.79
N GLU A 128 22.86 -6.65 -18.48
CA GLU A 128 23.33 -6.46 -19.87
C GLU A 128 24.72 -5.80 -19.92
#